data_AF-A0A2H6KAE4-F1
#
_entry.id   AF-A0A2H6KAE4-F1
#
_cell.length_a   1.000
_cell.length_b   1.000
_cell.length_c   1.000
_cell.angle_alpha   90.00
_cell.angle_beta   90.00
_cell.angle_gamma   90.00
#
_symmetry.space_group_name_H-M   'P 1'
#
loop_
_entity.id
_entity.type
_entity.pdbx_description
1 polymer ?
#
loop_
_entity_poly.entity_id
_entity_poly.type
_entity_poly.pdbx_seq_one_letter_code
_entity_poly.pdbx_strand_id
1 'polypeptide(L)'
;MRKVSVSGSVFDDAKHVDGQLVAQKRAIINQINSLRDVKDKHFTTIYSRLKDAMRFLEKDFDRNYKNIIIAMFEDIKEKSLSCTTICFEDYAGEFAKVNFATKVEKWIKTIVEKEPVKGWMQTYFKQEYKTSDFNKFYSDRTADFAGIFRQKLDEDIKVAQAKINEDGIDTFLKQFEAKLVSKKLDELVSGIVEEIEKAPKLKLSDPPSPSPSSLLNAVVITLASLSATARQVYEEFHSFTTNSQITNVTKAMTKIGEIENEFGDGLNNKGKFGGLIDAALANVAAPIEKLTTLLDQNDKEGSIKYKLGDKVNGLQKTITELDDIRNEKSTKNNEDGKIEKQRNEAARLMDELKAEIKGRIQEVQAKVEDADKALKEAINTLVTDVNKAFQNLTNDVQLFYAHSHKADLQALRELLQERKNAIDSIIDTDKRRGSRAF
;
A
#
# COMPACT_ATOMS: atom_id res chain seq x y z
N MET A 1 26.43 60.94 113.82
CA MET A 1 26.26 61.35 112.40
C MET A 1 26.32 60.10 111.52
N ARG A 2 25.38 59.89 110.60
CA ARG A 2 25.57 58.93 109.48
C ARG A 2 26.35 59.65 108.38
N LYS A 3 27.43 59.07 107.87
CA LYS A 3 28.02 59.50 106.58
C LYS A 3 27.08 59.03 105.47
N VAL A 4 26.40 59.96 104.81
CA VAL A 4 25.52 59.66 103.68
C VAL A 4 26.38 59.56 102.42
N SER A 5 26.71 58.34 102.01
CA SER A 5 27.65 58.05 100.91
C SER A 5 26.95 57.91 99.55
N VAL A 6 26.05 58.85 99.21
CA VAL A 6 25.24 58.85 97.97
C VAL A 6 26.11 58.75 96.69
N SER A 7 27.30 59.33 96.71
CA SER A 7 28.27 59.25 95.59
C SER A 7 28.67 57.80 95.22
N GLY A 8 28.63 56.86 96.17
CA GLY A 8 29.00 55.47 95.93
C GLY A 8 27.93 54.70 95.14
N SER A 9 26.68 54.72 95.63
CA SER A 9 25.60 53.92 95.02
C SER A 9 25.29 54.36 93.59
N VAL A 10 25.24 55.67 93.33
CA VAL A 10 24.88 56.19 91.99
C VAL A 10 25.90 55.76 90.92
N PHE A 11 27.18 55.59 91.29
CA PHE A 11 28.22 55.08 90.38
C PHE A 11 28.04 53.60 90.05
N ASP A 12 27.74 52.76 91.06
CA ASP A 12 27.48 51.34 90.86
C ASP A 12 26.16 51.10 90.10
N ASP A 13 25.13 51.91 90.35
CA ASP A 13 23.86 51.90 89.62
C ASP A 13 24.08 52.26 88.13
N ALA A 14 24.82 53.33 87.84
CA ALA A 14 25.13 53.73 86.46
C ALA A 14 25.90 52.65 85.69
N LYS A 15 26.86 52.00 86.36
CA LYS A 15 27.63 50.88 85.82
C LYS A 15 26.76 49.63 85.59
N HIS A 16 25.74 49.41 86.43
CA HIS A 16 24.78 48.33 86.26
C HIS A 16 23.88 48.57 85.03
N VAL A 17 23.37 49.80 84.86
CA VAL A 17 22.53 50.18 83.71
C VAL A 17 23.30 50.08 82.39
N ASP A 18 24.54 50.58 82.32
CA ASP A 18 25.37 50.44 81.11
C ASP A 18 25.63 48.97 80.75
N GLY A 19 25.95 48.13 81.75
CA GLY A 19 26.09 46.69 81.58
C GLY A 19 24.84 46.00 81.05
N GLN A 20 23.65 46.39 81.51
CA GLN A 20 22.37 45.89 80.98
C GLN A 20 22.13 46.35 79.53
N LEU A 21 22.38 47.62 79.21
CA LEU A 21 22.21 48.17 77.86
C LEU A 21 23.11 47.46 76.84
N VAL A 22 24.39 47.24 77.18
CA VAL A 22 25.34 46.50 76.34
C VAL A 22 24.89 45.04 76.14
N ALA A 23 24.36 44.39 77.18
CA ALA A 23 23.84 43.02 77.09
C ALA A 23 22.60 42.92 76.19
N GLN A 24 21.62 43.82 76.36
CA GLN A 24 20.41 43.86 75.53
C GLN A 24 20.73 44.18 74.07
N LYS A 25 21.61 45.17 73.82
CA LYS A 25 22.10 45.49 72.47
C LYS A 25 22.71 44.26 71.78
N ARG A 26 23.57 43.52 72.49
CA ARG A 26 24.20 42.30 71.97
C ARG A 26 23.16 41.21 71.67
N ALA A 27 22.17 41.01 72.53
CA ALA A 27 21.11 40.03 72.31
C ALA A 27 20.30 40.33 71.03
N ILE A 28 19.88 41.58 70.83
CA ILE A 28 19.10 41.99 69.64
C ILE A 28 19.95 41.88 68.36
N ILE A 29 21.21 42.33 68.39
CA ILE A 29 22.11 42.20 67.22
C ILE A 29 22.36 40.72 66.87
N ASN A 30 22.49 39.84 67.86
CA ASN A 30 22.61 38.39 67.61
C ASN A 30 21.36 37.79 66.96
N GLN A 31 20.15 38.23 67.36
CA GLN A 31 18.91 37.83 66.70
C GLN A 31 18.85 38.30 65.23
N ILE A 32 19.27 39.54 64.95
CA ILE A 32 19.28 40.08 63.58
C ILE A 32 20.32 39.35 62.70
N ASN A 33 21.47 38.94 63.27
CA ASN A 33 22.43 38.09 62.55
C ASN A 33 21.83 36.70 62.24
N SER A 34 21.12 36.08 63.19
CA SER A 34 20.42 34.80 62.94
C SER A 34 19.36 34.91 61.83
N LEU A 35 18.65 36.04 61.73
CA LEU A 35 17.75 36.32 60.60
C LEU A 35 18.50 36.40 59.27
N ARG A 36 19.71 36.98 59.24
CA ARG A 36 20.57 37.00 58.04
C ARG A 36 20.98 35.58 57.64
N ASP A 37 21.45 34.76 58.59
CA ASP A 37 21.89 33.38 58.34
C ASP A 37 20.75 32.50 57.78
N VAL A 38 19.54 32.62 58.35
CA VAL A 38 18.34 31.93 57.84
C VAL A 38 17.97 32.41 56.44
N LYS A 39 18.03 33.73 56.19
CA LYS A 39 17.78 34.32 54.87
C LYS A 39 18.76 33.79 53.83
N ASP A 40 20.07 33.82 54.10
CA ASP A 40 21.11 33.34 53.18
C ASP A 40 20.96 31.83 52.88
N LYS A 41 20.61 31.01 53.88
CA LYS A 41 20.33 29.59 53.71
C LYS A 41 19.13 29.33 52.80
N HIS A 42 18.05 30.10 52.95
CA HIS A 42 16.84 29.95 52.13
C HIS A 42 17.11 30.33 50.68
N PHE A 43 17.71 31.50 50.41
CA PHE A 43 18.04 31.91 49.04
C PHE A 43 19.05 30.97 48.37
N THR A 44 20.07 30.50 49.07
CA THR A 44 21.02 29.47 48.56
C THR A 44 20.28 28.21 48.09
N THR A 45 19.26 27.77 48.83
CA THR A 45 18.45 26.59 48.48
C THR A 45 17.58 26.86 47.25
N ILE A 46 16.98 28.05 47.14
CA ILE A 46 16.16 28.46 45.99
C ILE A 46 17.01 28.55 44.72
N TYR A 47 18.16 29.23 44.75
CA TYR A 47 19.08 29.32 43.61
C TYR A 47 19.54 27.92 43.14
N SER A 48 19.81 26.99 44.06
CA SER A 48 20.13 25.61 43.71
C SER A 48 19.01 24.93 42.93
N ARG A 49 17.75 25.11 43.33
CA ARG A 49 16.59 24.49 42.65
C ARG A 49 16.30 25.10 41.28
N LEU A 50 16.47 26.42 41.13
CA LEU A 50 16.36 27.07 39.82
C LEU A 50 17.46 26.57 38.86
N LYS A 51 18.69 26.38 39.36
CA LYS A 51 19.80 25.81 38.59
C LYS A 51 19.59 24.35 38.20
N ASP A 52 19.01 23.53 39.08
CA ASP A 52 18.60 22.16 38.77
C ASP A 52 17.57 22.14 37.63
N ALA A 53 16.57 23.03 37.67
CA ALA A 53 15.52 23.15 36.65
C ALA A 53 16.05 23.62 35.29
N MET A 54 16.96 24.61 35.27
CA MET A 54 17.65 25.02 34.03
C MET A 54 18.44 23.86 33.41
N ARG A 55 19.21 23.13 34.23
CA ARG A 55 20.01 21.98 33.77
C ARG A 55 19.15 20.90 33.11
N PHE A 56 17.96 20.63 33.66
CA PHE A 56 17.01 19.67 33.09
C PHE A 56 16.52 20.11 31.69
N LEU A 57 16.16 21.38 31.51
CA LEU A 57 15.77 21.91 30.19
C LEU A 57 16.93 21.84 29.18
N GLU A 58 18.16 22.08 29.63
CA GLU A 58 19.34 22.07 28.76
C GLU A 58 19.78 20.65 28.34
N LYS A 59 19.61 19.64 29.19
CA LYS A 59 20.28 18.32 29.01
C LYS A 59 19.36 17.11 28.92
N ASP A 60 18.15 17.19 29.45
CA ASP A 60 17.29 16.03 29.64
C ASP A 60 15.93 16.16 28.92
N PHE A 61 15.41 17.38 28.73
CA PHE A 61 14.11 17.62 28.06
C PHE A 61 14.04 17.05 26.63
N ASP A 62 15.03 17.35 25.78
CA ASP A 62 14.99 16.93 24.37
C ASP A 62 15.09 15.41 24.23
N ARG A 63 15.99 14.80 25.00
CA ARG A 63 16.19 13.35 25.04
C ARG A 63 14.97 12.61 25.59
N ASN A 64 14.39 13.10 26.68
CA ASN A 64 13.33 12.39 27.41
C ASN A 64 11.92 12.62 26.83
N TYR A 65 11.71 13.61 25.96
CA TYR A 65 10.40 13.93 25.41
C TYR A 65 10.42 14.13 23.89
N LYS A 66 11.15 15.13 23.39
CA LYS A 66 11.15 15.50 21.95
C LYS A 66 11.56 14.32 21.07
N ASN A 67 12.65 13.64 21.41
CA ASN A 67 13.18 12.52 20.62
C ASN A 67 12.27 11.28 20.65
N ILE A 68 11.55 11.03 21.76
CA ILE A 68 10.61 9.91 21.88
C ILE A 68 9.39 10.13 20.99
N ILE A 69 8.84 11.35 21.00
CA ILE A 69 7.71 11.73 20.14
C ILE A 69 8.08 11.61 18.65
N ILE A 70 9.29 12.05 18.27
CA ILE A 70 9.82 11.91 16.91
C ILE A 70 9.93 10.43 16.49
N ALA A 71 10.51 9.58 17.34
CA ALA A 71 10.69 8.16 17.05
C ALA A 71 9.36 7.41 16.80
N MET A 72 8.29 7.76 17.54
CA MET A 72 6.96 7.16 17.35
C MET A 72 6.38 7.38 15.95
N PHE A 73 6.76 8.44 15.23
CA PHE A 73 6.30 8.68 13.86
C PHE A 73 7.04 7.83 12.81
N GLU A 74 8.34 7.58 12.98
CA GLU A 74 9.08 6.65 12.11
C GLU A 74 8.56 5.20 12.30
N ASP A 75 8.22 4.82 13.54
CA ASP A 75 7.63 3.52 13.90
C ASP A 75 6.27 3.26 13.22
N ILE A 76 5.55 4.32 12.81
CA ILE A 76 4.29 4.24 12.06
C ILE A 76 4.55 4.17 10.55
N LYS A 77 5.55 4.92 10.06
CA LYS A 77 5.99 4.99 8.66
C LYS A 77 6.55 3.67 8.15
N GLU A 78 7.29 2.92 8.97
CA GLU A 78 7.83 1.61 8.58
C GLU A 78 6.74 0.54 8.36
N LYS A 79 5.67 0.58 9.17
CA LYS A 79 4.64 -0.48 9.19
C LYS A 79 3.65 -0.41 8.02
N SER A 80 3.73 0.57 7.13
CA SER A 80 2.75 0.82 6.05
C SER A 80 3.18 0.29 4.66
N LEU A 81 4.11 -0.66 4.57
CA LEU A 81 5.00 -0.80 3.40
C LEU A 81 5.07 -2.22 2.75
N SER A 82 4.02 -3.04 2.84
CA SER A 82 4.05 -4.48 2.45
C SER A 82 2.90 -4.95 1.52
N CYS A 83 3.19 -5.90 0.59
CA CYS A 83 2.32 -6.55 -0.44
C CYS A 83 1.86 -5.68 -1.66
N THR A 84 1.48 -6.17 -2.87
CA THR A 84 1.27 -7.52 -3.49
C THR A 84 1.52 -7.48 -5.03
N THR A 85 1.69 -8.61 -5.76
CA THR A 85 1.97 -8.62 -7.24
C THR A 85 1.58 -9.93 -8.01
N ILE A 86 1.41 -9.86 -9.36
CA ILE A 86 1.45 -10.95 -10.42
C ILE A 86 0.17 -11.84 -10.63
N CYS A 87 0.02 -12.61 -11.73
CA CYS A 87 -0.54 -12.30 -13.09
C CYS A 87 -0.60 -13.55 -14.06
N PHE A 88 -1.22 -13.42 -15.25
CA PHE A 88 -1.15 -14.23 -16.52
C PHE A 88 -2.07 -15.45 -16.82
N GLU A 89 -2.42 -15.60 -18.12
CA GLU A 89 -3.20 -16.61 -18.92
C GLU A 89 -2.90 -16.32 -20.44
N ASP A 90 -3.16 -17.11 -21.52
CA ASP A 90 -3.44 -18.54 -21.82
C ASP A 90 -3.25 -18.79 -23.38
N TYR A 91 -3.37 -20.02 -23.93
CA TYR A 91 -3.24 -20.36 -25.38
C TYR A 91 -3.97 -21.66 -25.81
N ALA A 92 -4.90 -21.62 -26.79
CA ALA A 92 -5.41 -22.82 -27.51
C ALA A 92 -6.19 -22.54 -28.82
N GLY A 93 -6.14 -23.45 -29.80
CA GLY A 93 -7.22 -23.65 -30.80
C GLY A 93 -6.81 -23.95 -32.26
N GLU A 94 -7.03 -25.18 -32.73
CA GLU A 94 -7.33 -25.55 -34.14
C GLU A 94 -7.63 -27.07 -34.27
N PHE A 95 -8.61 -27.49 -35.10
CA PHE A 95 -8.62 -28.73 -35.93
C PHE A 95 -9.99 -29.03 -36.61
N ALA A 96 -9.96 -29.89 -37.66
CA ALA A 96 -11.05 -30.72 -38.25
C ALA A 96 -11.93 -30.20 -39.43
N LYS A 97 -11.53 -30.46 -40.70
CA LYS A 97 -12.38 -30.52 -41.93
C LYS A 97 -11.78 -31.39 -43.06
N VAL A 98 -12.48 -32.41 -43.60
CA VAL A 98 -12.19 -33.11 -44.91
C VAL A 98 -13.50 -33.70 -45.50
N ASN A 99 -13.60 -33.93 -46.83
CA ASN A 99 -14.85 -34.22 -47.59
C ASN A 99 -14.79 -35.50 -48.49
N PHE A 100 -15.94 -35.93 -49.04
CA PHE A 100 -16.18 -37.18 -49.79
C PHE A 100 -15.51 -37.27 -51.18
N ALA A 101 -15.44 -36.20 -51.97
CA ALA A 101 -14.88 -36.25 -53.34
C ALA A 101 -13.47 -36.87 -53.41
N THR A 102 -12.66 -36.65 -52.35
CA THR A 102 -11.33 -37.23 -52.14
C THR A 102 -11.32 -38.77 -52.09
N LYS A 103 -12.44 -39.43 -51.78
CA LYS A 103 -12.57 -40.89 -51.77
C LYS A 103 -12.59 -41.48 -53.17
N VAL A 104 -13.41 -40.93 -54.08
CA VAL A 104 -13.51 -41.41 -55.46
C VAL A 104 -12.18 -41.19 -56.20
N GLU A 105 -11.55 -40.03 -56.01
CA GLU A 105 -10.22 -39.75 -56.54
C GLU A 105 -9.16 -40.76 -56.04
N LYS A 106 -9.23 -41.15 -54.75
CA LYS A 106 -8.34 -42.16 -54.16
C LYS A 106 -8.59 -43.57 -54.71
N TRP A 107 -9.84 -43.95 -55.00
CA TRP A 107 -10.14 -45.23 -55.66
C TRP A 107 -9.53 -45.28 -57.06
N ILE A 108 -9.76 -44.24 -57.88
CA ILE A 108 -9.19 -44.15 -59.22
C ILE A 108 -7.66 -44.22 -59.15
N LYS A 109 -7.01 -43.47 -58.25
CA LYS A 109 -5.56 -43.53 -58.03
C LYS A 109 -5.08 -44.97 -57.76
N THR A 110 -5.74 -45.68 -56.85
CA THR A 110 -5.41 -47.07 -56.48
C THR A 110 -5.68 -48.09 -57.59
N ILE A 111 -6.56 -47.80 -58.55
CA ILE A 111 -6.80 -48.62 -59.74
C ILE A 111 -5.68 -48.39 -60.77
N VAL A 112 -5.38 -47.12 -61.06
CA VAL A 112 -4.36 -46.71 -62.06
C VAL A 112 -2.96 -47.17 -61.64
N GLU A 113 -2.64 -47.20 -60.34
CA GLU A 113 -1.38 -47.74 -59.79
C GLU A 113 -1.14 -49.24 -60.02
N LYS A 114 -2.17 -50.02 -60.36
CA LYS A 114 -2.12 -51.50 -60.38
C LYS A 114 -2.08 -52.09 -61.79
N GLU A 115 -1.61 -53.33 -61.85
CA GLU A 115 -1.74 -54.15 -63.05
C GLU A 115 -3.20 -54.63 -63.25
N PRO A 116 -3.67 -54.78 -64.49
CA PRO A 116 -2.93 -54.59 -65.76
C PRO A 116 -2.97 -53.15 -66.31
N VAL A 117 -3.66 -52.20 -65.65
CA VAL A 117 -3.76 -50.80 -66.13
C VAL A 117 -2.38 -50.17 -66.30
N LYS A 118 -1.51 -50.36 -65.29
CA LYS A 118 -0.13 -49.89 -65.29
C LYS A 118 0.69 -50.46 -66.46
N GLY A 119 0.61 -51.76 -66.75
CA GLY A 119 1.29 -52.39 -67.88
C GLY A 119 0.79 -51.93 -69.26
N TRP A 120 -0.52 -51.65 -69.40
CA TRP A 120 -1.06 -51.03 -70.61
C TRP A 120 -0.57 -49.58 -70.78
N MET A 121 -0.56 -48.79 -69.71
CA MET A 121 0.04 -47.45 -69.72
C MET A 121 1.54 -47.50 -70.02
N GLN A 122 2.28 -48.45 -69.44
CA GLN A 122 3.71 -48.67 -69.74
C GLN A 122 3.92 -49.01 -71.22
N THR A 123 2.98 -49.72 -71.84
CA THR A 123 3.05 -50.08 -73.27
C THR A 123 2.81 -48.87 -74.18
N TYR A 124 1.89 -47.96 -73.79
CA TYR A 124 1.68 -46.68 -74.48
C TYR A 124 2.89 -45.73 -74.33
N PHE A 125 3.37 -45.51 -73.09
CA PHE A 125 4.49 -44.62 -72.79
C PHE A 125 5.89 -45.18 -73.12
N LYS A 126 5.96 -46.39 -73.72
CA LYS A 126 7.20 -47.14 -73.99
C LYS A 126 8.20 -46.44 -74.91
N GLN A 127 7.74 -45.52 -75.76
CA GLN A 127 8.59 -44.81 -76.73
C GLN A 127 9.41 -43.69 -76.06
N GLU A 128 8.89 -43.08 -75.00
CA GLU A 128 9.56 -41.99 -74.24
C GLU A 128 10.44 -42.51 -73.09
N TYR A 129 9.98 -43.56 -72.39
CA TYR A 129 10.55 -43.96 -71.09
C TYR A 129 11.04 -45.41 -71.04
N LYS A 130 12.23 -45.62 -70.48
CA LYS A 130 12.70 -46.94 -70.05
C LYS A 130 11.91 -47.38 -68.80
N THR A 131 11.85 -48.69 -68.54
CA THR A 131 11.05 -49.27 -67.45
C THR A 131 11.30 -48.65 -66.08
N SER A 132 12.55 -48.30 -65.73
CA SER A 132 12.88 -47.59 -64.48
C SER A 132 12.22 -46.21 -64.40
N ASP A 133 12.29 -45.48 -65.51
CA ASP A 133 11.99 -44.06 -65.60
C ASP A 133 10.47 -43.88 -65.71
N PHE A 134 9.80 -44.78 -66.45
CA PHE A 134 8.35 -44.91 -66.49
C PHE A 134 7.76 -45.13 -65.09
N ASN A 135 8.32 -46.05 -64.29
CA ASN A 135 7.78 -46.33 -62.95
C ASN A 135 7.76 -45.07 -62.06
N LYS A 136 8.78 -44.21 -62.17
CA LYS A 136 8.83 -42.93 -61.45
C LYS A 136 7.83 -41.92 -62.03
N PHE A 137 7.90 -41.66 -63.35
CA PHE A 137 6.98 -40.76 -64.05
C PHE A 137 5.52 -41.08 -63.75
N TYR A 138 5.15 -42.35 -63.86
CA TYR A 138 3.78 -42.83 -63.68
C TYR A 138 3.30 -42.66 -62.24
N SER A 139 4.14 -42.96 -61.25
CA SER A 139 3.87 -42.68 -59.83
C SER A 139 3.65 -41.18 -59.57
N ASP A 140 4.59 -40.35 -60.03
CA ASP A 140 4.54 -38.88 -59.87
C ASP A 140 3.31 -38.26 -60.58
N ARG A 141 2.79 -38.94 -61.62
CA ARG A 141 1.62 -38.52 -62.42
C ARG A 141 0.31 -39.23 -62.09
N THR A 142 0.27 -40.22 -61.19
CA THR A 142 -0.98 -40.98 -60.94
C THR A 142 -2.11 -40.07 -60.45
N ALA A 143 -1.79 -39.00 -59.70
CA ALA A 143 -2.77 -37.99 -59.29
C ALA A 143 -3.28 -37.13 -60.47
N ASP A 144 -2.42 -36.79 -61.44
CA ASP A 144 -2.81 -36.08 -62.65
C ASP A 144 -3.74 -36.94 -63.52
N PHE A 145 -3.43 -38.25 -63.68
CA PHE A 145 -4.35 -39.21 -64.33
C PHE A 145 -5.68 -39.31 -63.58
N ALA A 146 -5.66 -39.57 -62.27
CA ALA A 146 -6.86 -39.74 -61.46
C ALA A 146 -7.77 -38.49 -61.48
N GLY A 147 -7.16 -37.30 -61.53
CA GLY A 147 -7.86 -36.03 -61.70
C GLY A 147 -8.65 -35.94 -63.01
N ILE A 148 -8.12 -36.44 -64.13
CA ILE A 148 -8.81 -36.44 -65.44
C ILE A 148 -10.06 -37.34 -65.40
N PHE A 149 -9.93 -38.57 -64.90
CA PHE A 149 -11.09 -39.46 -64.70
C PHE A 149 -12.11 -38.84 -63.74
N ARG A 150 -11.66 -38.25 -62.63
CA ARG A 150 -12.54 -37.56 -61.67
C ARG A 150 -13.27 -36.37 -62.31
N GLN A 151 -12.63 -35.63 -63.21
CA GLN A 151 -13.23 -34.52 -63.95
C GLN A 151 -14.28 -34.99 -64.97
N LYS A 152 -14.03 -36.08 -65.70
CA LYS A 152 -15.01 -36.66 -66.66
C LYS A 152 -16.19 -37.33 -65.97
N LEU A 153 -16.07 -37.66 -64.68
CA LEU A 153 -17.13 -38.20 -63.83
C LEU A 153 -17.68 -37.16 -62.83
N ASP A 154 -17.28 -35.89 -62.93
CA ASP A 154 -17.56 -34.86 -61.93
C ASP A 154 -19.07 -34.59 -61.74
N GLU A 155 -19.86 -34.74 -62.81
CA GLU A 155 -21.34 -34.67 -62.75
C GLU A 155 -21.94 -35.85 -61.98
N ASP A 156 -21.55 -37.09 -62.28
CA ASP A 156 -22.03 -38.29 -61.58
C ASP A 156 -21.60 -38.25 -60.11
N ILE A 157 -20.37 -37.80 -59.84
CA ILE A 157 -19.82 -37.61 -58.49
C ILE A 157 -20.58 -36.52 -57.74
N LYS A 158 -20.98 -35.41 -58.39
CA LYS A 158 -21.81 -34.37 -57.77
C LYS A 158 -23.22 -34.86 -57.45
N VAL A 159 -23.87 -35.60 -58.36
CA VAL A 159 -25.20 -36.18 -58.12
C VAL A 159 -25.15 -37.23 -57.00
N ALA A 160 -24.08 -38.02 -56.94
CA ALA A 160 -23.82 -38.94 -55.84
C ALA A 160 -23.52 -38.21 -54.51
N GLN A 161 -22.68 -37.17 -54.52
CA GLN A 161 -22.30 -36.42 -53.32
C GLN A 161 -23.46 -35.58 -52.74
N ALA A 162 -24.49 -35.28 -53.54
CA ALA A 162 -25.76 -34.74 -53.05
C ALA A 162 -26.63 -35.76 -52.27
N LYS A 163 -26.27 -37.05 -52.27
CA LYS A 163 -26.95 -38.14 -51.57
C LYS A 163 -25.99 -38.80 -50.56
N ILE A 164 -26.07 -38.40 -49.30
CA ILE A 164 -25.09 -38.76 -48.26
C ILE A 164 -25.42 -40.11 -47.61
N ASN A 165 -25.40 -41.20 -48.38
CA ASN A 165 -25.57 -42.60 -47.93
C ASN A 165 -25.33 -43.61 -49.08
N GLU A 166 -25.78 -44.85 -48.88
CA GLU A 166 -25.91 -45.94 -49.86
C GLU A 166 -26.51 -45.49 -51.20
N ASP A 167 -27.58 -44.68 -51.18
CA ASP A 167 -28.27 -44.19 -52.39
C ASP A 167 -27.34 -43.34 -53.27
N GLY A 168 -26.31 -42.70 -52.71
CA GLY A 168 -25.30 -41.96 -53.47
C GLY A 168 -24.40 -42.90 -54.27
N ILE A 169 -23.97 -44.03 -53.69
CA ILE A 169 -23.13 -45.02 -54.35
C ILE A 169 -23.94 -45.83 -55.37
N ASP A 170 -25.18 -46.18 -55.03
CA ASP A 170 -26.15 -46.78 -55.95
C ASP A 170 -26.49 -45.86 -57.14
N THR A 171 -26.69 -44.57 -56.89
CA THR A 171 -26.94 -43.59 -57.96
C THR A 171 -25.71 -43.43 -58.85
N PHE A 172 -24.51 -43.33 -58.26
CA PHE A 172 -23.25 -43.33 -59.02
C PHE A 172 -23.14 -44.57 -59.89
N LEU A 173 -23.37 -45.76 -59.35
CA LEU A 173 -23.34 -47.03 -60.09
C LEU A 173 -24.35 -47.06 -61.24
N LYS A 174 -25.62 -46.74 -60.97
CA LYS A 174 -26.69 -46.75 -62.00
C LYS A 174 -26.41 -45.74 -63.11
N GLN A 175 -25.85 -44.58 -62.80
CA GLN A 175 -25.46 -43.58 -63.80
C GLN A 175 -24.21 -43.98 -64.58
N PHE A 176 -23.19 -44.51 -63.88
CA PHE A 176 -21.91 -44.91 -64.45
C PHE A 176 -22.05 -46.14 -65.34
N GLU A 177 -22.73 -47.20 -64.88
CA GLU A 177 -22.96 -48.41 -65.68
C GLU A 177 -23.86 -48.14 -66.90
N ALA A 178 -24.79 -47.19 -66.81
CA ALA A 178 -25.55 -46.71 -67.95
C ALA A 178 -24.70 -45.90 -68.97
N LYS A 179 -23.45 -45.55 -68.65
CA LYS A 179 -22.43 -45.03 -69.58
C LYS A 179 -21.47 -46.12 -70.07
N LEU A 180 -21.37 -47.27 -69.40
CA LEU A 180 -20.55 -48.42 -69.84
C LEU A 180 -21.24 -49.31 -70.91
N VAL A 181 -22.47 -48.96 -71.33
CA VAL A 181 -23.15 -49.61 -72.47
C VAL A 181 -22.51 -49.16 -73.78
N SER A 182 -22.04 -50.12 -74.59
CA SER A 182 -21.22 -49.97 -75.81
C SER A 182 -21.14 -48.57 -76.43
N LYS A 183 -22.21 -48.07 -77.05
CA LYS A 183 -22.19 -46.79 -77.77
C LYS A 183 -21.75 -45.59 -76.89
N LYS A 184 -22.12 -45.58 -75.61
CA LYS A 184 -21.69 -44.53 -74.65
C LYS A 184 -20.32 -44.82 -74.06
N LEU A 185 -19.91 -46.09 -73.99
CA LEU A 185 -18.58 -46.47 -73.54
C LEU A 185 -17.53 -45.93 -74.51
N ASP A 186 -17.76 -46.08 -75.81
CA ASP A 186 -16.87 -45.57 -76.87
C ASP A 186 -16.71 -44.03 -76.78
N GLU A 187 -17.82 -43.30 -76.56
CA GLU A 187 -17.85 -41.85 -76.36
C GLU A 187 -17.07 -41.42 -75.09
N LEU A 188 -17.32 -42.08 -73.95
CA LEU A 188 -16.66 -41.78 -72.66
C LEU A 188 -15.16 -42.12 -72.68
N VAL A 189 -14.80 -43.28 -73.25
CA VAL A 189 -13.42 -43.74 -73.36
C VAL A 189 -12.62 -42.81 -74.26
N SER A 190 -13.12 -42.50 -75.47
CA SER A 190 -12.47 -41.55 -76.37
C SER A 190 -12.32 -40.17 -75.71
N GLY A 191 -13.37 -39.70 -75.03
CA GLY A 191 -13.36 -38.44 -74.30
C GLY A 191 -12.43 -38.38 -73.08
N ILE A 192 -11.93 -39.51 -72.58
CA ILE A 192 -10.88 -39.58 -71.54
C ILE A 192 -9.49 -39.70 -72.18
N VAL A 193 -9.34 -40.55 -73.21
CA VAL A 193 -8.12 -40.67 -74.02
C VAL A 193 -7.68 -39.30 -74.54
N GLU A 194 -8.61 -38.54 -75.13
CA GLU A 194 -8.33 -37.19 -75.64
C GLU A 194 -7.80 -36.22 -74.58
N GLU A 195 -8.27 -36.25 -73.34
CA GLU A 195 -7.73 -35.36 -72.29
C GLU A 195 -6.35 -35.81 -71.82
N ILE A 196 -6.09 -37.12 -71.76
CA ILE A 196 -4.76 -37.64 -71.40
C ILE A 196 -3.74 -37.21 -72.45
N GLU A 197 -4.09 -37.24 -73.74
CA GLU A 197 -3.20 -36.81 -74.83
C GLU A 197 -3.05 -35.28 -74.93
N LYS A 198 -4.06 -34.51 -74.52
CA LYS A 198 -4.01 -33.03 -74.46
C LYS A 198 -3.33 -32.50 -73.19
N ALA A 199 -3.31 -33.27 -72.09
CA ALA A 199 -2.82 -32.83 -70.79
C ALA A 199 -1.31 -32.47 -70.84
N PRO A 200 -0.91 -31.20 -70.61
CA PRO A 200 0.48 -30.77 -70.78
C PRO A 200 1.52 -31.47 -69.90
N LYS A 201 1.09 -32.15 -68.83
CA LYS A 201 1.95 -32.93 -67.91
C LYS A 201 2.15 -34.39 -68.33
N LEU A 202 1.33 -34.88 -69.27
CA LEU A 202 1.24 -36.28 -69.70
C LEU A 202 1.56 -36.46 -71.19
N LYS A 203 1.72 -35.36 -71.92
CA LYS A 203 1.94 -35.31 -73.37
C LYS A 203 3.28 -35.95 -73.76
N LEU A 204 3.26 -36.74 -74.84
CA LEU A 204 4.45 -37.31 -75.50
C LEU A 204 5.23 -36.24 -76.29
N SER A 205 6.49 -36.51 -76.59
CA SER A 205 7.39 -35.64 -77.36
C SER A 205 7.07 -35.70 -78.86
N ASP A 206 6.83 -36.90 -79.38
CA ASP A 206 6.49 -37.19 -80.78
C ASP A 206 5.09 -37.84 -80.92
N PRO A 207 4.41 -37.71 -82.08
CA PRO A 207 3.08 -38.29 -82.30
C PRO A 207 3.14 -39.84 -82.38
N PRO A 208 2.35 -40.57 -81.58
CA PRO A 208 2.53 -42.02 -81.40
C PRO A 208 2.05 -42.84 -82.59
N SER A 209 2.77 -43.94 -82.88
CA SER A 209 2.38 -44.96 -83.85
C SER A 209 2.78 -46.37 -83.41
N PRO A 210 1.90 -47.38 -83.52
CA PRO A 210 0.45 -47.29 -83.35
C PRO A 210 -0.03 -48.26 -82.26
N SER A 211 -0.31 -47.74 -81.06
CA SER A 211 -1.19 -48.44 -80.11
C SER A 211 -2.10 -47.48 -79.33
N PRO A 212 -3.03 -46.77 -80.02
CA PRO A 212 -4.22 -46.20 -79.36
C PRO A 212 -4.94 -47.26 -78.52
N SER A 213 -4.93 -48.52 -79.00
CA SER A 213 -5.43 -49.69 -78.30
C SER A 213 -4.85 -49.90 -76.89
N SER A 214 -3.59 -49.53 -76.60
CA SER A 214 -3.03 -49.68 -75.25
C SER A 214 -3.59 -48.66 -74.26
N LEU A 215 -3.66 -47.39 -74.64
CA LEU A 215 -4.27 -46.35 -73.80
C LEU A 215 -5.80 -46.55 -73.69
N LEU A 216 -6.46 -46.94 -74.78
CA LEU A 216 -7.87 -47.32 -74.79
C LEU A 216 -8.13 -48.51 -73.85
N ASN A 217 -7.32 -49.58 -73.90
CA ASN A 217 -7.42 -50.70 -72.96
C ASN A 217 -7.18 -50.25 -71.51
N ALA A 218 -6.19 -49.39 -71.25
CA ALA A 218 -5.95 -48.86 -69.92
C ALA A 218 -7.15 -48.07 -69.38
N VAL A 219 -7.78 -47.24 -70.20
CA VAL A 219 -8.99 -46.47 -69.85
C VAL A 219 -10.19 -47.38 -69.64
N VAL A 220 -10.47 -48.31 -70.56
CA VAL A 220 -11.57 -49.29 -70.44
C VAL A 220 -11.43 -50.13 -69.17
N ILE A 221 -10.23 -50.65 -68.89
CA ILE A 221 -9.97 -51.45 -67.68
C ILE A 221 -10.05 -50.57 -66.43
N THR A 222 -9.63 -49.31 -66.46
CA THR A 222 -9.79 -48.38 -65.33
C THR A 222 -11.26 -48.14 -65.03
N LEU A 223 -12.09 -47.89 -66.05
CA LEU A 223 -13.53 -47.68 -65.89
C LEU A 223 -14.25 -48.95 -65.38
N ALA A 224 -13.96 -50.11 -65.97
CA ALA A 224 -14.50 -51.39 -65.52
C ALA A 224 -14.10 -51.72 -64.07
N SER A 225 -12.83 -51.48 -63.70
CA SER A 225 -12.31 -51.68 -62.34
C SER A 225 -12.92 -50.68 -61.35
N LEU A 226 -13.22 -49.45 -61.79
CA LEU A 226 -13.92 -48.45 -60.99
C LEU A 226 -15.37 -48.86 -60.74
N SER A 227 -16.05 -49.44 -61.73
CA SER A 227 -17.41 -49.98 -61.58
C SER A 227 -17.43 -51.16 -60.62
N ALA A 228 -16.47 -52.09 -60.76
CA ALA A 228 -16.30 -53.22 -59.84
C ALA A 228 -15.97 -52.76 -58.41
N THR A 229 -15.09 -51.75 -58.25
CA THR A 229 -14.76 -51.17 -56.93
C THR A 229 -15.97 -50.49 -56.31
N ALA A 230 -16.72 -49.69 -57.07
CA ALA A 230 -17.94 -49.04 -56.60
C ALA A 230 -19.04 -50.07 -56.26
N ARG A 231 -19.19 -51.14 -57.06
CA ARG A 231 -20.13 -52.25 -56.78
C ARG A 231 -19.74 -52.99 -55.51
N GLN A 232 -18.47 -53.34 -55.33
CA GLN A 232 -17.99 -53.96 -54.09
C GLN A 232 -18.29 -53.08 -52.88
N VAL A 233 -17.98 -51.78 -52.94
CA VAL A 233 -18.27 -50.84 -51.84
C VAL A 233 -19.77 -50.70 -51.59
N TYR A 234 -20.60 -50.71 -52.64
CA TYR A 234 -22.06 -50.75 -52.50
C TYR A 234 -22.55 -52.06 -51.87
N GLU A 235 -22.03 -53.23 -52.28
CA GLU A 235 -22.44 -54.54 -51.73
C GLU A 235 -21.96 -54.73 -50.28
N GLU A 236 -20.78 -54.22 -49.93
CA GLU A 236 -20.30 -54.12 -48.54
C GLU A 236 -21.19 -53.19 -47.69
N PHE A 237 -21.61 -52.04 -48.24
CA PHE A 237 -22.50 -51.11 -47.54
C PHE A 237 -23.93 -51.67 -47.40
N HIS A 238 -24.49 -52.23 -48.48
CA HIS A 238 -25.82 -52.82 -48.55
C HIS A 238 -25.93 -54.05 -47.65
N SER A 239 -24.91 -54.91 -47.59
CA SER A 239 -24.88 -56.04 -46.64
C SER A 239 -24.72 -55.56 -45.20
N PHE A 240 -24.03 -54.45 -44.96
CA PHE A 240 -23.95 -53.81 -43.64
C PHE A 240 -25.29 -53.16 -43.22
N THR A 241 -26.07 -52.57 -44.13
CA THR A 241 -27.38 -51.98 -43.82
C THR A 241 -28.52 -53.01 -43.72
N THR A 242 -28.44 -54.12 -44.47
CA THR A 242 -29.49 -55.15 -44.49
C THR A 242 -29.27 -56.31 -43.50
N ASN A 243 -28.03 -56.82 -43.36
CA ASN A 243 -27.75 -58.01 -42.55
C ASN A 243 -27.17 -57.70 -41.16
N SER A 244 -26.54 -56.55 -40.96
CA SER A 244 -26.13 -56.14 -39.60
C SER A 244 -27.36 -55.72 -38.78
N GLN A 245 -27.23 -55.74 -37.46
CA GLN A 245 -28.25 -55.22 -36.54
C GLN A 245 -28.30 -53.67 -36.54
N ILE A 246 -28.17 -53.04 -37.71
CA ILE A 246 -28.18 -51.58 -37.86
C ILE A 246 -29.51 -50.98 -37.40
N THR A 247 -30.61 -51.76 -37.39
CA THR A 247 -31.88 -51.34 -36.76
C THR A 247 -31.75 -51.02 -35.28
N ASN A 248 -30.73 -51.51 -34.57
CA ASN A 248 -30.40 -51.09 -33.21
C ASN A 248 -29.60 -49.77 -33.19
N VAL A 249 -28.81 -49.48 -34.23
CA VAL A 249 -28.25 -48.14 -34.48
C VAL A 249 -29.35 -47.17 -34.88
N THR A 250 -30.35 -47.58 -35.68
CA THR A 250 -31.53 -46.78 -35.99
C THR A 250 -32.33 -46.49 -34.72
N LYS A 251 -32.56 -47.46 -33.82
CA LYS A 251 -33.16 -47.22 -32.50
C LYS A 251 -32.31 -46.28 -31.64
N ALA A 252 -30.97 -46.36 -31.72
CA ALA A 252 -30.09 -45.41 -31.04
C ALA A 252 -30.18 -44.00 -31.64
N MET A 253 -30.30 -43.88 -32.97
CA MET A 253 -30.55 -42.62 -33.67
C MET A 253 -31.94 -42.05 -33.36
N THR A 254 -32.98 -42.89 -33.25
CA THR A 254 -34.31 -42.47 -32.76
C THR A 254 -34.20 -41.95 -31.33
N LYS A 255 -33.44 -42.62 -30.44
CA LYS A 255 -33.16 -42.12 -29.09
C LYS A 255 -32.32 -40.84 -29.06
N ILE A 256 -31.42 -40.63 -30.02
CA ILE A 256 -30.69 -39.38 -30.18
C ILE A 256 -31.63 -38.27 -30.70
N GLY A 257 -32.57 -38.60 -31.58
CA GLY A 257 -33.68 -37.71 -31.96
C GLY A 257 -34.66 -37.45 -30.82
N GLU A 258 -34.87 -38.39 -29.90
CA GLU A 258 -35.63 -38.16 -28.66
C GLU A 258 -34.86 -37.21 -27.72
N ILE A 259 -33.52 -37.30 -27.66
CA ILE A 259 -32.67 -36.31 -26.99
C ILE A 259 -32.74 -34.94 -27.70
N GLU A 260 -32.76 -34.90 -29.04
CA GLU A 260 -32.94 -33.65 -29.80
C GLU A 260 -34.32 -33.01 -29.53
N ASN A 261 -35.39 -33.80 -29.47
CA ASN A 261 -36.74 -33.34 -29.09
C ASN A 261 -36.82 -32.84 -27.64
N GLU A 262 -35.99 -33.38 -26.74
CA GLU A 262 -35.87 -32.86 -25.37
C GLU A 262 -35.19 -31.48 -25.35
N PHE A 263 -34.39 -31.12 -26.36
CA PHE A 263 -33.57 -29.89 -26.43
C PHE A 263 -34.14 -28.79 -27.38
N GLY A 264 -35.36 -28.94 -27.92
CA GLY A 264 -35.92 -28.04 -28.93
C GLY A 264 -37.11 -27.17 -28.47
N ASP A 265 -37.22 -25.96 -29.05
CA ASP A 265 -38.20 -24.87 -28.76
C ASP A 265 -39.69 -25.19 -29.05
N GLY A 266 -40.09 -26.46 -29.03
CA GLY A 266 -41.44 -26.88 -29.41
C GLY A 266 -42.51 -26.41 -28.42
N LEU A 267 -43.37 -25.47 -28.88
CA LEU A 267 -44.52 -24.84 -28.17
C LEU A 267 -45.55 -25.79 -27.50
N ASN A 268 -45.36 -27.10 -27.55
CA ASN A 268 -46.25 -28.14 -27.03
C ASN A 268 -45.63 -28.97 -25.88
N ASN A 269 -44.93 -28.31 -24.94
CA ASN A 269 -44.53 -28.85 -23.62
C ASN A 269 -43.89 -30.26 -23.64
N LYS A 270 -42.85 -30.46 -24.48
CA LYS A 270 -42.07 -31.72 -24.51
C LYS A 270 -40.55 -31.58 -24.39
N GLY A 271 -39.98 -30.39 -24.57
CA GLY A 271 -38.55 -30.12 -24.33
C GLY A 271 -38.25 -29.93 -22.84
N LYS A 272 -38.33 -31.00 -22.03
CA LYS A 272 -38.18 -30.89 -20.57
C LYS A 272 -36.73 -30.66 -20.17
N PHE A 273 -35.77 -31.37 -20.77
CA PHE A 273 -34.36 -31.19 -20.44
C PHE A 273 -33.74 -29.95 -21.10
N GLY A 274 -34.19 -29.58 -22.30
CA GLY A 274 -33.88 -28.32 -22.98
C GLY A 274 -34.29 -27.14 -22.12
N GLY A 275 -35.58 -27.02 -21.77
CA GLY A 275 -36.06 -25.98 -20.86
C GLY A 275 -35.37 -25.95 -19.49
N LEU A 276 -34.82 -27.08 -19.01
CA LEU A 276 -33.96 -27.13 -17.81
C LEU A 276 -32.52 -26.64 -18.07
N ILE A 277 -31.97 -26.91 -19.25
CA ILE A 277 -30.66 -26.42 -19.69
C ILE A 277 -30.73 -24.93 -20.00
N ASP A 278 -31.77 -24.44 -20.68
CA ASP A 278 -32.00 -23.01 -20.92
C ASP A 278 -32.27 -22.27 -19.62
N ALA A 279 -33.03 -22.86 -18.69
CA ALA A 279 -33.16 -22.32 -17.34
C ALA A 279 -31.81 -22.31 -16.59
N ALA A 280 -30.95 -23.33 -16.73
CA ALA A 280 -29.63 -23.35 -16.13
C ALA A 280 -28.71 -22.28 -16.76
N LEU A 281 -28.71 -22.17 -18.09
CA LEU A 281 -27.94 -21.18 -18.84
C LEU A 281 -28.43 -19.76 -18.54
N ALA A 282 -29.73 -19.51 -18.42
CA ALA A 282 -30.29 -18.22 -18.01
C ALA A 282 -29.96 -17.87 -16.54
N ASN A 283 -30.01 -18.86 -15.64
CA ASN A 283 -29.57 -18.70 -14.25
C ASN A 283 -28.06 -18.43 -14.14
N VAL A 284 -27.25 -18.83 -15.14
CA VAL A 284 -25.82 -18.53 -15.26
C VAL A 284 -25.57 -17.24 -16.05
N ALA A 285 -26.46 -16.85 -16.96
CA ALA A 285 -26.35 -15.65 -17.78
C ALA A 285 -26.36 -14.36 -16.96
N ALA A 286 -27.24 -14.22 -15.96
CA ALA A 286 -27.26 -13.03 -15.11
C ALA A 286 -25.99 -12.91 -14.21
N PRO A 287 -25.41 -14.01 -13.66
CA PRO A 287 -24.05 -14.02 -13.12
C PRO A 287 -22.96 -13.65 -14.14
N ILE A 288 -23.03 -14.17 -15.38
CA ILE A 288 -22.07 -13.82 -16.45
C ILE A 288 -22.16 -12.34 -16.81
N GLU A 289 -23.36 -11.77 -16.98
CA GLU A 289 -23.55 -10.34 -17.31
C GLU A 289 -23.04 -9.43 -16.19
N LYS A 290 -23.24 -9.82 -14.92
CA LYS A 290 -22.60 -9.14 -13.77
C LYS A 290 -21.08 -9.24 -13.81
N LEU A 291 -20.53 -10.40 -14.20
CA LEU A 291 -19.09 -10.59 -14.37
C LEU A 291 -18.55 -9.76 -15.54
N THR A 292 -19.23 -9.71 -16.68
CA THR A 292 -18.91 -8.84 -17.82
C THR A 292 -18.94 -7.37 -17.43
N THR A 293 -19.92 -6.94 -16.63
CA THR A 293 -20.01 -5.57 -16.11
C THR A 293 -18.85 -5.24 -15.16
N LEU A 294 -18.44 -6.21 -14.33
CA LEU A 294 -17.26 -6.07 -13.46
C LEU A 294 -15.94 -6.07 -14.27
N LEU A 295 -15.87 -6.80 -15.38
CA LEU A 295 -14.68 -6.92 -16.23
C LEU A 295 -14.64 -5.93 -17.41
N ASP A 296 -15.60 -5.01 -17.51
CA ASP A 296 -15.63 -4.01 -18.58
C ASP A 296 -14.36 -3.14 -18.53
N GLN A 297 -13.61 -3.13 -19.64
CA GLN A 297 -12.37 -2.37 -19.80
C GLN A 297 -12.61 -0.86 -20.03
N ASN A 298 -13.87 -0.44 -20.15
CA ASN A 298 -14.27 0.96 -20.10
C ASN A 298 -14.36 1.43 -18.63
N ASP A 299 -14.02 2.70 -18.37
CA ASP A 299 -14.16 3.32 -17.05
C ASP A 299 -15.62 3.71 -16.77
N LYS A 300 -16.50 2.71 -16.71
CA LYS A 300 -17.89 2.85 -16.30
C LYS A 300 -18.03 2.58 -14.81
N GLU A 301 -18.90 3.37 -14.17
CA GLU A 301 -19.26 3.19 -12.77
C GLU A 301 -19.70 1.75 -12.49
N GLY A 302 -18.99 1.07 -11.60
CA GLY A 302 -19.23 -0.33 -11.24
C GLY A 302 -18.14 -1.31 -11.66
N SER A 303 -17.39 -1.06 -12.75
CA SER A 303 -16.35 -1.98 -13.22
C SER A 303 -15.15 -2.05 -12.26
N ILE A 304 -14.40 -3.15 -12.31
CA ILE A 304 -13.17 -3.34 -11.53
C ILE A 304 -12.13 -2.31 -11.97
N LYS A 305 -12.02 -2.01 -13.27
CA LYS A 305 -11.13 -0.97 -13.79
C LYS A 305 -11.45 0.39 -13.18
N TYR A 306 -12.72 0.81 -13.19
CA TYR A 306 -13.16 2.07 -12.58
C TYR A 306 -12.86 2.09 -11.06
N LYS A 307 -13.21 1.01 -10.35
CA LYS A 307 -12.97 0.88 -8.90
C LYS A 307 -11.49 0.86 -8.52
N LEU A 308 -10.59 0.45 -9.42
CA LEU A 308 -9.15 0.51 -9.21
C LEU A 308 -8.58 1.89 -9.60
N GLY A 309 -8.97 2.44 -10.75
CA GLY A 309 -8.37 3.63 -11.36
C GLY A 309 -8.97 4.98 -10.95
N ASP A 310 -10.19 5.02 -10.41
CA ASP A 310 -10.86 6.28 -10.06
C ASP A 310 -10.08 7.08 -9.01
N LYS A 311 -9.78 8.33 -9.35
CA LYS A 311 -9.05 9.30 -8.52
C LYS A 311 -9.94 9.98 -7.48
N VAL A 312 -11.27 9.81 -7.56
CA VAL A 312 -12.26 10.43 -6.66
C VAL A 312 -12.72 9.47 -5.56
N ASN A 313 -12.86 8.17 -5.85
CA ASN A 313 -13.35 7.13 -4.92
C ASN A 313 -12.68 5.75 -5.06
N GLY A 314 -11.81 5.53 -6.05
CA GLY A 314 -11.20 4.23 -6.34
C GLY A 314 -9.93 3.91 -5.55
N LEU A 315 -9.39 2.71 -5.75
CA LEU A 315 -8.16 2.25 -5.07
C LEU A 315 -6.97 3.18 -5.34
N GLN A 316 -6.89 3.80 -6.53
CA GLN A 316 -5.90 4.79 -6.90
C GLN A 316 -5.93 6.01 -5.96
N LYS A 317 -7.11 6.46 -5.51
CA LYS A 317 -7.22 7.50 -4.47
C LYS A 317 -6.64 7.01 -3.15
N THR A 318 -7.00 5.80 -2.71
CA THR A 318 -6.47 5.22 -1.46
C THR A 318 -4.94 5.10 -1.51
N ILE A 319 -4.37 4.68 -2.64
CA ILE A 319 -2.92 4.65 -2.89
C ILE A 319 -2.34 6.06 -2.80
N THR A 320 -2.96 7.06 -3.42
CA THR A 320 -2.48 8.46 -3.34
C THR A 320 -2.61 9.07 -1.94
N GLU A 321 -3.66 8.70 -1.18
CA GLU A 321 -3.82 9.13 0.21
C GLU A 321 -2.84 8.44 1.16
N LEU A 322 -2.45 7.19 0.88
CA LEU A 322 -1.37 6.47 1.55
C LEU A 322 0.01 7.07 1.20
N ASP A 323 0.26 7.46 -0.05
CA ASP A 323 1.48 8.19 -0.44
C ASP A 323 1.57 9.57 0.25
N ASP A 324 0.45 10.30 0.36
CA ASP A 324 0.37 11.56 1.12
C ASP A 324 0.54 11.36 2.64
N ILE A 325 0.43 10.13 3.15
CA ILE A 325 0.70 9.77 4.56
C ILE A 325 2.17 9.33 4.74
N ARG A 326 2.67 8.49 3.84
CA ARG A 326 3.95 7.77 3.90
C ARG A 326 5.15 8.65 3.57
N ASN A 327 5.04 9.47 2.52
CA ASN A 327 6.20 10.16 1.95
C ASN A 327 6.53 11.43 2.73
N GLU A 328 7.82 11.72 2.92
CA GLU A 328 8.28 12.97 3.55
C GLU A 328 7.77 14.20 2.77
N LYS A 329 7.62 14.07 1.45
CA LYS A 329 6.98 15.06 0.58
C LYS A 329 5.75 14.49 -0.12
N SER A 330 4.64 15.23 -0.08
CA SER A 330 3.45 14.94 -0.88
C SER A 330 3.79 15.03 -2.36
N THR A 331 3.42 13.98 -3.10
CA THR A 331 3.65 13.84 -4.54
C THR A 331 2.85 14.84 -5.40
N LYS A 332 1.89 15.56 -4.80
CA LYS A 332 1.08 16.59 -5.47
C LYS A 332 1.73 17.98 -5.41
N ASN A 333 2.26 18.34 -4.25
CA ASN A 333 2.53 19.75 -3.90
C ASN A 333 3.99 20.04 -3.51
N ASN A 334 4.83 19.03 -3.25
CA ASN A 334 6.13 19.17 -2.59
C ASN A 334 6.07 19.82 -1.18
N GLU A 335 4.88 19.87 -0.60
CA GLU A 335 4.64 20.09 0.84
C GLU A 335 5.00 18.84 1.64
N ASP A 336 5.20 18.99 2.96
CA ASP A 336 5.43 17.86 3.87
C ASP A 336 4.21 16.90 3.88
N GLY A 337 4.46 15.59 3.82
CA GLY A 337 3.40 14.57 3.95
C GLY A 337 2.70 14.62 5.32
N LYS A 338 1.52 14.00 5.46
CA LYS A 338 0.67 14.17 6.65
C LYS A 338 1.38 13.79 7.96
N ILE A 339 2.16 12.70 7.97
CA ILE A 339 2.97 12.28 9.12
C ILE A 339 4.13 13.26 9.35
N GLU A 340 4.89 13.58 8.29
CA GLU A 340 6.05 14.50 8.34
C GLU A 340 5.64 15.89 8.89
N LYS A 341 4.53 16.43 8.39
CA LYS A 341 3.94 17.71 8.83
C LYS A 341 3.53 17.69 10.30
N GLN A 342 2.96 16.58 10.79
CA GLN A 342 2.64 16.42 12.22
C GLN A 342 3.89 16.23 13.08
N ARG A 343 4.91 15.51 12.60
CA ARG A 343 6.21 15.35 13.28
C ARG A 343 6.93 16.70 13.42
N ASN A 344 6.93 17.50 12.35
CA ASN A 344 7.57 18.82 12.32
C ASN A 344 6.82 19.84 13.19
N GLU A 345 5.48 19.82 13.18
CA GLU A 345 4.65 20.63 14.09
C GLU A 345 4.84 20.23 15.57
N ALA A 346 4.87 18.92 15.88
CA ALA A 346 5.15 18.44 17.23
C ALA A 346 6.55 18.85 17.72
N ALA A 347 7.56 18.80 16.84
CA ALA A 347 8.90 19.27 17.15
C ALA A 347 8.93 20.79 17.44
N ARG A 348 8.20 21.60 16.65
CA ARG A 348 8.04 23.06 16.84
C ARG A 348 7.39 23.39 18.19
N LEU A 349 6.26 22.75 18.50
CA LEU A 349 5.55 22.96 19.77
C LEU A 349 6.39 22.57 20.99
N MET A 350 7.22 21.53 20.89
CA MET A 350 8.16 21.14 21.94
C MET A 350 9.29 22.17 22.15
N ASP A 351 9.78 22.82 21.09
CA ASP A 351 10.76 23.90 21.20
C ASP A 351 10.15 25.19 21.78
N GLU A 352 8.90 25.51 21.43
CA GLU A 352 8.17 26.64 22.02
C GLU A 352 7.89 26.43 23.50
N LEU A 353 7.42 25.24 23.90
CA LEU A 353 7.23 24.88 25.31
C LEU A 353 8.55 24.96 26.10
N LYS A 354 9.66 24.49 25.52
CA LYS A 354 11.00 24.61 26.11
C LYS A 354 11.41 26.07 26.31
N ALA A 355 11.12 26.94 25.34
CA ALA A 355 11.39 28.37 25.43
C ALA A 355 10.53 29.07 26.50
N GLU A 356 9.24 28.75 26.60
CA GLU A 356 8.33 29.33 27.59
C GLU A 356 8.73 28.96 29.03
N ILE A 357 8.98 27.66 29.30
CA ILE A 357 9.41 27.20 30.63
C ILE A 357 10.75 27.85 31.02
N LYS A 358 11.69 27.97 30.06
CA LYS A 358 12.97 28.68 30.29
C LYS A 358 12.74 30.15 30.67
N GLY A 359 11.89 30.87 29.91
CA GLY A 359 11.54 32.27 30.21
C GLY A 359 10.93 32.44 31.60
N ARG A 360 9.98 31.57 31.98
CA ARG A 360 9.36 31.58 33.32
C ARG A 360 10.37 31.31 34.44
N ILE A 361 11.33 30.41 34.25
CA ILE A 361 12.42 30.17 35.23
C ILE A 361 13.29 31.42 35.39
N GLN A 362 13.62 32.11 34.29
CA GLN A 362 14.41 33.35 34.34
C GLN A 362 13.65 34.50 35.02
N GLU A 363 12.33 34.61 34.79
CA GLU A 363 11.46 35.59 35.47
C GLU A 363 11.40 35.34 36.99
N VAL A 364 11.27 34.07 37.40
CA VAL A 364 11.31 33.66 38.81
C VAL A 364 12.69 33.94 39.42
N GLN A 365 13.78 33.68 38.68
CA GLN A 365 15.13 33.98 39.16
C GLN A 365 15.31 35.48 39.43
N ALA A 366 14.93 36.36 38.51
CA ALA A 366 15.01 37.81 38.71
C ALA A 366 14.20 38.27 39.95
N LYS A 367 12.98 37.76 40.12
CA LYS A 367 12.14 38.05 41.30
C LYS A 367 12.73 37.53 42.61
N VAL A 368 13.49 36.44 42.57
CA VAL A 368 14.23 35.90 43.72
C VAL A 368 15.45 36.78 44.04
N GLU A 369 16.19 37.25 43.03
CA GLU A 369 17.33 38.17 43.20
C GLU A 369 16.90 39.52 43.79
N ASP A 370 15.78 40.09 43.32
CA ASP A 370 15.19 41.30 43.89
C ASP A 370 14.74 41.10 45.35
N ALA A 371 14.12 39.96 45.67
CA ALA A 371 13.67 39.67 47.04
C ALA A 371 14.85 39.44 48.01
N ASP A 372 15.92 38.78 47.55
CA ASP A 372 17.17 38.58 48.30
C ASP A 372 17.84 39.91 48.64
N LYS A 373 17.93 40.80 47.64
CA LYS A 373 18.42 42.17 47.79
C LYS A 373 17.57 42.98 48.76
N ALA A 374 16.24 43.02 48.59
CA ALA A 374 15.35 43.79 49.43
C ALA A 374 15.40 43.34 50.92
N LEU A 375 15.46 42.03 51.17
CA LEU A 375 15.61 41.50 52.53
C LEU A 375 17.00 41.79 53.12
N LYS A 376 18.07 41.75 52.31
CA LYS A 376 19.43 42.14 52.73
C LYS A 376 19.50 43.62 53.10
N GLU A 377 18.83 44.49 52.34
CA GLU A 377 18.73 45.93 52.62
C GLU A 377 17.91 46.18 53.90
N ALA A 378 16.74 45.55 54.05
CA ALA A 378 15.91 45.68 55.25
C ALA A 378 16.64 45.23 56.54
N ILE A 379 17.38 44.11 56.49
CA ILE A 379 18.20 43.62 57.61
C ILE A 379 19.30 44.65 57.97
N ASN A 380 19.96 45.25 56.97
CA ASN A 380 21.02 46.22 57.22
C ASN A 380 20.48 47.55 57.78
N THR A 381 19.31 48.00 57.34
CA THR A 381 18.59 49.13 57.93
C THR A 381 18.23 48.85 59.39
N LEU A 382 17.68 47.67 59.70
CA LEU A 382 17.36 47.26 61.07
C LEU A 382 18.58 47.24 62.00
N VAL A 383 19.73 46.70 61.54
CA VAL A 383 21.01 46.79 62.28
C VAL A 383 21.41 48.24 62.53
N THR A 384 21.23 49.12 61.55
CA THR A 384 21.60 50.53 61.63
C THR A 384 20.74 51.28 62.64
N ASP A 385 19.42 51.09 62.60
CA ASP A 385 18.48 51.80 63.45
C ASP A 385 18.48 51.29 64.90
N VAL A 386 18.69 49.98 65.12
CA VAL A 386 19.00 49.44 66.45
C VAL A 386 20.29 50.05 67.01
N ASN A 387 21.33 50.23 66.19
CA ASN A 387 22.57 50.88 66.66
C ASN A 387 22.34 52.34 67.06
N LYS A 388 21.59 53.13 66.26
CA LYS A 388 21.20 54.51 66.60
C LYS A 388 20.37 54.57 67.88
N ALA A 389 19.35 53.70 68.02
CA ALA A 389 18.47 53.69 69.19
C ALA A 389 19.23 53.46 70.49
N PHE A 390 20.17 52.50 70.51
CA PHE A 390 21.04 52.30 71.66
C PHE A 390 22.05 53.43 71.88
N GLN A 391 22.57 54.08 70.83
CA GLN A 391 23.43 55.26 70.98
C GLN A 391 22.68 56.42 71.64
N ASN A 392 21.46 56.71 71.21
CA ASN A 392 20.61 57.74 71.81
C ASN A 392 20.31 57.40 73.27
N LEU A 393 19.87 56.18 73.56
CA LEU A 393 19.56 55.74 74.92
C LEU A 393 20.77 55.80 75.87
N THR A 394 21.97 55.44 75.39
CA THR A 394 23.21 55.62 76.16
C THR A 394 23.48 57.11 76.45
N ASN A 395 23.30 58.00 75.47
CA ASN A 395 23.47 59.45 75.66
C ASN A 395 22.45 60.01 76.66
N ASP A 396 21.17 59.64 76.55
CA ASP A 396 20.10 60.09 77.43
C ASP A 396 20.33 59.66 78.88
N VAL A 397 20.78 58.42 79.10
CA VAL A 397 21.17 57.90 80.41
C VAL A 397 22.38 58.65 80.98
N GLN A 398 23.41 58.92 80.18
CA GLN A 398 24.57 59.70 80.61
C GLN A 398 24.20 61.14 80.99
N LEU A 399 23.32 61.79 80.21
CA LEU A 399 22.78 63.12 80.51
C LEU A 399 21.93 63.12 81.79
N PHE A 400 21.13 62.08 82.01
CA PHE A 400 20.33 61.93 83.24
C PHE A 400 21.23 61.85 84.49
N TYR A 401 22.27 61.00 84.49
CA TYR A 401 23.21 60.92 85.61
C TYR A 401 23.98 62.23 85.82
N ALA A 402 24.42 62.90 84.74
CA ALA A 402 25.08 64.20 84.83
C ALA A 402 24.17 65.29 85.43
N HIS A 403 22.88 65.31 85.07
CA HIS A 403 21.90 66.22 85.66
C HIS A 403 21.58 65.88 87.12
N SER A 404 21.47 64.61 87.49
CA SER A 404 21.28 64.19 88.89
C SER A 404 22.44 64.65 89.76
N HIS A 405 23.68 64.35 89.38
CA HIS A 405 24.87 64.78 90.12
C HIS A 405 24.99 66.30 90.22
N LYS A 406 24.58 67.03 89.18
CA LYS A 406 24.52 68.51 89.24
C LYS A 406 23.51 68.98 90.29
N ALA A 407 22.32 68.38 90.36
CA ALA A 407 21.31 68.69 91.36
C ALA A 407 21.79 68.35 92.80
N ASP A 408 22.40 67.19 92.99
CA ASP A 408 22.99 66.78 94.28
C ASP A 408 24.05 67.78 94.77
N LEU A 409 24.92 68.25 93.87
CA LEU A 409 25.94 69.26 94.17
C LEU A 409 25.35 70.64 94.45
N GLN A 410 24.23 71.01 93.82
CA GLN A 410 23.51 72.24 94.13
C GLN A 410 22.87 72.18 95.53
N ALA A 411 22.14 71.10 95.84
CA ALA A 411 21.55 70.89 97.16
C ALA A 411 22.62 70.83 98.28
N LEU A 412 23.77 70.19 98.02
CA LEU A 412 24.91 70.19 98.95
C LEU A 412 25.48 71.61 99.15
N ARG A 413 25.61 72.41 98.09
CA ARG A 413 26.08 73.80 98.16
C ARG A 413 25.11 74.67 98.98
N GLU A 414 23.81 74.52 98.76
CA GLU A 414 22.76 75.26 99.48
C GLU A 414 22.80 74.90 100.98
N LEU A 415 22.82 73.61 101.32
CA LEU A 415 22.97 73.16 102.71
C LEU A 415 24.28 73.63 103.35
N LEU A 416 25.39 73.67 102.62
CA LEU A 416 26.65 74.23 103.14
C LEU A 416 26.55 75.75 103.37
N GLN A 417 25.83 76.48 102.52
CA GLN A 417 25.59 77.91 102.71
C GLN A 417 24.68 78.21 103.91
N GLU A 418 23.61 77.42 104.12
CA GLU A 418 22.79 77.49 105.34
C GLU A 418 23.63 77.26 106.60
N ARG A 419 24.46 76.20 106.60
CA ARG A 419 25.33 75.86 107.74
C ARG A 419 26.38 76.95 107.99
N LYS A 420 26.94 77.55 106.95
CA LYS A 420 27.82 78.73 107.08
C LYS A 420 27.07 79.90 107.72
N ASN A 421 25.91 80.28 107.19
CA ASN A 421 25.12 81.40 107.71
C ASN A 421 24.76 81.21 109.19
N ALA A 422 24.45 79.97 109.60
CA ALA A 422 24.19 79.63 111.00
C ALA A 422 25.44 79.78 111.89
N ILE A 423 26.62 79.35 111.41
CA ILE A 423 27.89 79.50 112.13
C ILE A 423 28.27 80.99 112.26
N ASP A 424 28.19 81.76 111.17
CA ASP A 424 28.49 83.20 111.17
C ASP A 424 27.57 83.96 112.14
N SER A 425 26.28 83.59 112.21
CA SER A 425 25.30 84.16 113.15
C SER A 425 25.61 83.84 114.62
N ILE A 426 26.11 82.64 114.93
CA ILE A 426 26.59 82.28 116.28
C ILE A 426 27.83 83.14 116.63
N ILE A 427 28.82 83.21 115.73
CA ILE A 427 30.04 83.99 115.94
C ILE A 427 29.74 85.46 116.21
N ASP A 428 28.85 86.09 115.43
CA ASP A 428 28.47 87.48 115.64
C ASP A 428 27.59 87.69 116.89
N THR A 429 26.82 86.70 117.30
CA THR A 429 26.09 86.71 118.58
C THR A 429 27.06 86.71 119.76
N ASP A 430 28.10 85.88 119.72
CA ASP A 430 29.11 85.78 120.78
C ASP A 430 29.99 87.03 120.83
N LYS A 431 30.42 87.60 119.67
CA LYS A 431 31.11 88.91 119.62
C LYS A 431 30.29 90.02 120.30
N ARG A 432 28.98 90.10 120.02
CA ARG A 432 28.06 91.12 120.59
C ARG A 432 27.78 90.92 122.08
N ARG A 433 27.99 89.71 122.61
CA ARG A 433 27.84 89.39 124.04
C ARG A 433 29.15 89.61 124.80
N GLY A 434 30.29 89.19 124.26
CA GLY A 434 31.61 89.43 124.84
C GLY A 434 31.97 90.92 124.95
N SER A 435 31.50 91.75 124.01
CA SER A 435 31.67 93.21 124.06
C SER A 435 30.80 93.94 125.09
N ARG A 436 30.07 93.21 125.96
CA ARG A 436 29.41 93.74 127.16
C ARG A 436 30.08 93.29 128.48
N ALA A 437 31.30 92.77 128.41
CA ALA A 437 32.06 92.25 129.55
C ALA A 437 33.40 93.01 129.75
N PHE A 438 33.37 94.33 129.53
CA PHE A 438 34.41 95.30 129.91
C PHE A 438 33.78 96.33 130.86
#